data_AF-A0A2V8NXJ5-F1
#
_entry.id   AF-A0A2V8NXJ5-F1
#
_cell.length_a   1.000
_cell.length_b   1.000
_cell.length_c   1.000
_cell.angle_alpha   90.00
_cell.angle_beta   90.00
_cell.angle_gamma   90.00
#
_symmetry.space_group_name_H-M   'P 1'
#
loop_
_entity.id
_entity.type
_entity.pdbx_description
1 polymer ?
#
loop_
_entity_poly.entity_id
_entity_poly.type
_entity_poly.pdbx_seq_one_letter_code
_entity_poly.pdbx_strand_id
1 'polypeptide(L)'
;MERIPRAILSLPNRQRNAAIAGWFAGGRMILYFAAHPFLDSMLALAVSLGVSQFIFVQWVAPFLSEFPEKVSAFYWARRIKSAPMALMNMVSSNINQWTVLVAMLPIVFGASRGELAPIELDGYKKRNIADFGTILARDADARKDAIPLV
;
A
#
# COMPACT_ATOMS: atom_id res chain seq x y z
N MET A 1 9.69 26.40 3.68
CA MET A 1 10.71 25.58 2.97
C MET A 1 11.79 25.19 3.96
N GLU A 2 11.87 23.91 4.33
CA GLU A 2 12.90 23.36 5.23
C GLU A 2 14.31 23.51 4.63
N ARG A 3 15.37 23.39 5.44
CA ARG A 3 16.77 23.65 5.01
C ARG A 3 17.25 22.67 3.93
N ILE A 4 16.79 21.42 4.00
CA ILE A 4 17.26 20.32 3.12
C ILE A 4 16.74 20.50 1.67
N PRO A 5 15.44 20.74 1.41
CA PRO A 5 14.96 21.01 0.06
C PRO A 5 15.65 22.22 -0.60
N ARG A 6 15.95 23.26 0.19
CA ARG A 6 16.54 24.50 -0.32
C ARG A 6 17.98 24.29 -0.82
N ALA A 7 18.78 23.51 -0.10
CA ALA A 7 20.16 23.21 -0.48
C ALA A 7 20.25 22.35 -1.75
N ILE A 8 19.30 21.44 -1.96
CA ILE A 8 19.24 20.61 -3.17
C ILE A 8 18.79 21.44 -4.38
N LEU A 9 17.84 22.35 -4.19
CA LEU A 9 17.33 23.21 -5.27
C LEU A 9 18.32 24.30 -5.72
N SER A 10 19.29 24.67 -4.88
CA SER A 10 20.36 25.63 -5.24
C SER A 10 21.51 25.01 -6.06
N LEU A 11 21.51 23.70 -6.28
CA LEU A 11 22.55 23.03 -7.08
C LEU A 11 22.34 23.23 -8.59
N PRO A 12 23.42 23.25 -9.40
CA PRO A 12 23.33 23.21 -10.86
C PRO A 12 22.48 22.03 -11.34
N ASN A 13 21.72 22.21 -12.43
CA ASN A 13 20.72 21.23 -12.91
C ASN A 13 21.23 19.77 -12.96
N ARG A 14 22.47 19.54 -13.41
CA ARG A 14 23.07 18.18 -13.46
C ARG A 14 23.32 17.58 -12.08
N GLN A 15 23.83 18.37 -11.14
CA GLN A 15 24.11 17.91 -9.78
C GLN A 15 22.82 17.71 -8.98
N ARG A 16 21.81 18.57 -9.18
CA ARG A 16 20.47 18.39 -8.59
C ARG A 16 19.84 17.08 -9.05
N ASN A 17 19.84 16.82 -10.36
CA ASN A 17 19.26 15.59 -10.90
C ASN A 17 20.02 14.34 -10.43
N ALA A 18 21.35 14.40 -10.35
CA ALA A 18 22.17 13.31 -9.83
C ALA A 18 21.89 13.05 -8.33
N ALA A 19 21.74 14.09 -7.52
CA ALA A 19 21.38 13.96 -6.11
C ALA A 19 19.99 13.32 -5.95
N ILE A 20 18.99 13.77 -6.72
CA ILE A 20 17.64 13.19 -6.70
C ILE A 20 17.69 11.70 -7.11
N ALA A 21 18.37 11.38 -8.21
CA ALA A 21 18.53 9.99 -8.66
C ALA A 21 19.25 9.13 -7.62
N GLY A 22 20.28 9.68 -6.95
CA GLY A 22 20.99 9.01 -5.86
C GLY A 22 20.07 8.67 -4.69
N TRP A 23 19.19 9.59 -4.29
CA TRP A 23 18.19 9.33 -3.24
C TRP A 23 17.19 8.25 -3.65
N PHE A 24 16.71 8.26 -4.90
CA PHE A 24 15.83 7.20 -5.41
C PHE A 24 16.53 5.84 -5.45
N ALA A 25 17.78 5.79 -5.90
CA ALA A 25 18.56 4.57 -5.97
C ALA A 25 18.86 4.02 -4.56
N GLY A 26 19.27 4.88 -3.63
CA GLY A 26 19.51 4.51 -2.24
C GLY A 26 18.25 3.98 -1.56
N GLY A 27 17.12 4.67 -1.72
CA GLY A 27 15.83 4.20 -1.21
C GLY A 27 15.41 2.85 -1.80
N ARG A 28 15.57 2.67 -3.11
CA ARG A 28 15.31 1.38 -3.79
C ARG A 28 16.18 0.26 -3.24
N MET A 29 17.48 0.52 -3.01
CA MET A 29 18.40 -0.48 -2.50
C MET A 29 18.03 -0.91 -1.08
N ILE A 30 17.71 0.05 -0.21
CA ILE A 30 17.22 -0.23 1.14
C ILE A 30 15.94 -1.07 1.09
N LEU A 31 14.95 -0.68 0.26
CA LEU A 31 13.70 -1.44 0.11
C LEU A 31 13.95 -2.88 -0.37
N TYR A 32 14.82 -3.05 -1.36
CA TYR A 32 15.14 -4.36 -1.92
C TYR A 32 15.73 -5.31 -0.87
N PHE A 33 16.70 -4.83 -0.08
CA PHE A 33 17.33 -5.66 0.96
C PHE A 33 16.51 -5.80 2.23
N ALA A 34 15.66 -4.82 2.57
CA ALA A 34 14.86 -4.86 3.78
C ALA A 34 13.57 -5.67 3.64
N ALA A 35 13.00 -5.79 2.43
CA ALA A 35 11.69 -6.41 2.23
C ALA A 35 11.63 -7.88 2.68
N HIS A 36 12.61 -8.70 2.28
CA HIS A 36 12.66 -10.12 2.63
C HIS A 36 12.85 -10.37 4.15
N PRO A 37 13.89 -9.80 4.82
CA PRO A 37 14.07 -10.03 6.26
C PRO A 37 12.94 -9.44 7.10
N PHE A 38 12.29 -8.36 6.63
CA PHE A 38 11.09 -7.82 7.27
C PHE A 38 9.93 -8.82 7.24
N LEU A 39 9.66 -9.43 6.07
CA LEU A 39 8.63 -10.46 5.92
C LEU A 39 8.91 -11.66 6.82
N ASP A 40 10.15 -12.18 6.81
CA ASP A 40 10.53 -13.34 7.62
C ASP A 40 10.35 -13.05 9.12
N SER A 41 10.77 -11.87 9.58
CA SER A 41 10.61 -11.45 10.97
C SER A 41 9.14 -11.37 11.38
N MET A 42 8.28 -10.85 10.49
CA MET A 42 6.85 -10.75 10.71
C MET A 42 6.18 -12.14 10.79
N LEU A 43 6.58 -13.07 9.91
CA LEU A 43 6.07 -14.44 9.89
C LEU A 43 6.55 -15.24 11.11
N ALA A 44 7.81 -15.06 11.52
CA ALA A 44 8.35 -15.66 12.74
C ALA A 44 7.59 -15.15 13.97
N LEU A 45 7.26 -13.85 14.01
CA LEU A 45 6.47 -13.26 15.08
C LEU A 45 5.05 -13.84 15.13
N ALA A 46 4.38 -14.01 13.98
CA ALA A 46 3.09 -14.70 13.89
C ALA A 46 3.14 -16.11 14.52
N VAL A 47 4.16 -16.90 14.16
CA VAL A 47 4.35 -18.26 14.69
C VAL A 47 4.61 -18.22 16.19
N SER A 48 5.43 -17.29 16.68
CA SER A 48 5.73 -17.16 18.11
C SER A 48 4.51 -16.79 18.96
N LEU A 49 3.55 -16.07 18.38
CA LEU A 49 2.30 -15.68 19.02
C LEU A 49 1.19 -16.73 18.86
N GLY A 50 1.44 -17.83 18.13
CA GLY A 50 0.44 -18.86 17.84
C GLY A 50 -0.69 -18.38 16.92
N VAL A 51 -0.48 -17.28 16.18
CA VAL A 51 -1.47 -16.69 15.26
C VAL A 51 -1.16 -17.13 13.84
N SER A 52 -2.20 -17.27 13.02
CA SER A 52 -2.02 -17.58 11.60
C SER A 52 -1.19 -16.51 10.90
N GLN A 53 -0.17 -16.95 10.16
CA GLN A 53 0.63 -16.11 9.27
C GLN A 53 -0.24 -15.35 8.26
N PHE A 54 -1.37 -15.92 7.86
CA PHE A 54 -2.32 -15.29 6.95
C PHE A 54 -2.86 -13.97 7.50
N ILE A 55 -3.19 -13.90 8.80
CA ILE A 55 -3.68 -12.67 9.45
C ILE A 55 -2.58 -11.59 9.42
N PHE A 56 -1.33 -11.98 9.63
CA PHE A 56 -0.21 -11.06 9.59
C PHE A 56 0.05 -10.52 8.18
N VAL A 57 0.06 -11.39 7.17
CA VAL A 57 0.25 -10.98 5.78
C VAL A 57 -0.89 -10.07 5.30
N GLN A 58 -2.14 -10.35 5.70
CA GLN A 58 -3.29 -9.58 5.26
C GLN A 58 -3.49 -8.25 6.00
N TRP A 59 -3.25 -8.22 7.30
CA TRP A 59 -3.62 -7.08 8.13
C TRP A 59 -2.40 -6.32 8.64
N VAL A 60 -1.41 -7.05 9.17
CA VAL A 60 -0.24 -6.44 9.79
C VAL A 60 0.73 -5.89 8.74
N ALA A 61 0.95 -6.62 7.64
CA ALA A 61 1.88 -6.18 6.59
C ALA A 61 1.44 -4.87 5.92
N PRO A 62 0.18 -4.71 5.44
CA PRO A 62 -0.29 -3.46 4.87
C PRO A 62 -0.31 -2.33 5.91
N PHE A 63 -0.70 -2.64 7.15
CA PHE A 63 -0.70 -1.66 8.22
C PHE A 63 0.71 -1.10 8.49
N LEU A 64 1.70 -1.97 8.68
CA LEU A 64 3.09 -1.57 8.96
C LEU A 64 3.76 -0.89 7.77
N SER A 65 3.51 -1.37 6.55
CA SER A 65 4.10 -0.79 5.33
C SER A 65 3.62 0.64 5.08
N GLU A 66 2.39 0.95 5.47
CA GLU A 66 1.80 2.29 5.36
C GLU A 66 1.96 3.14 6.62
N PHE A 67 2.47 2.56 7.73
CA PHE A 67 2.56 3.26 9.01
C PHE A 67 3.42 4.52 8.96
N PRO A 68 4.64 4.52 8.37
CA PRO A 68 5.45 5.73 8.27
C PRO A 68 4.75 6.85 7.49
N GLU A 69 4.05 6.50 6.42
CA GLU A 69 3.30 7.44 5.58
C GLU A 69 2.11 8.02 6.35
N LYS A 70 1.33 7.18 7.04
CA LYS A 70 0.19 7.61 7.88
C LYS A 70 0.63 8.54 9.01
N VAL A 71 1.72 8.23 9.70
CA VAL A 71 2.27 9.10 10.76
C VAL A 71 2.65 10.47 10.21
N SER A 72 3.28 10.51 9.03
CA SER A 72 3.56 11.77 8.36
C SER A 72 2.25 12.51 8.01
N ALA A 73 1.28 11.84 7.40
CA ALA A 73 -0.01 12.44 7.00
C ALA A 73 -0.77 13.04 8.21
N PHE A 74 -0.77 12.38 9.36
CA PHE A 74 -1.33 12.92 10.62
C PHE A 74 -0.60 14.19 11.09
N TYR A 75 0.72 14.26 10.92
CA TYR A 75 1.50 15.46 11.22
C TYR A 75 1.11 16.64 10.30
N TRP A 76 0.88 16.37 9.00
CA TRP A 76 0.43 17.38 8.03
C TRP A 76 -1.04 17.79 8.21
N ALA A 77 -1.92 16.87 8.63
CA ALA A 77 -3.33 17.12 8.89
C ALA A 77 -3.58 18.17 9.98
N ARG A 78 -2.59 18.42 10.85
CA ARG A 78 -2.62 19.52 11.83
C ARG A 78 -2.46 20.92 11.18
N ARG A 79 -2.29 21.03 9.85
CA ARG A 79 -2.19 22.31 9.12
C ARG A 79 -3.39 22.53 8.20
N ILE A 80 -4.21 23.53 8.53
CA ILE A 80 -5.59 23.76 8.06
C ILE A 80 -5.75 24.04 6.54
N LYS A 81 -4.71 24.48 5.82
CA LYS A 81 -4.85 24.93 4.41
C LYS A 81 -4.82 23.83 3.34
N SER A 82 -4.51 22.58 3.69
CA SER A 82 -4.21 21.52 2.71
C SER A 82 -5.30 20.45 2.56
N ALA A 83 -6.41 20.55 3.28
CA ALA A 83 -7.35 19.44 3.45
C ALA A 83 -7.96 18.87 2.15
N PRO A 84 -8.39 19.68 1.16
CA PRO A 84 -8.90 19.14 -0.11
C PRO A 84 -7.83 18.47 -0.96
N MET A 85 -6.60 19.01 -0.99
CA MET A 85 -5.46 18.39 -1.67
C MET A 85 -5.03 17.09 -0.98
N ALA A 86 -5.07 17.05 0.36
CA ALA A 86 -4.79 15.85 1.12
C ALA A 86 -5.82 14.75 0.85
N LEU A 87 -7.11 15.09 0.75
CA LEU A 87 -8.17 14.16 0.37
C LEU A 87 -7.96 13.62 -1.05
N MET A 88 -7.67 14.48 -2.03
CA MET A 88 -7.42 14.07 -3.41
C MET A 88 -6.18 13.17 -3.52
N ASN A 89 -5.10 13.47 -2.80
CA ASN A 89 -3.91 12.62 -2.76
C ASN A 89 -4.21 11.27 -2.10
N MET A 90 -5.00 11.24 -1.03
CA MET A 90 -5.41 10.01 -0.36
C MET A 90 -6.27 9.13 -1.27
N VAL A 91 -7.27 9.72 -1.94
CA VAL A 91 -8.12 9.01 -2.91
C VAL A 91 -7.29 8.50 -4.08
N SER A 92 -6.39 9.33 -4.63
CA SER A 92 -5.51 8.93 -5.72
C SER A 92 -4.54 7.82 -5.32
N SER A 93 -3.99 7.86 -4.10
CA SER A 93 -3.12 6.81 -3.56
C SER A 93 -3.88 5.49 -3.40
N ASN A 94 -5.11 5.53 -2.87
CA ASN A 94 -5.96 4.34 -2.77
C ASN A 94 -6.28 3.76 -4.16
N ILE A 95 -6.66 4.59 -5.14
CA ILE A 95 -6.92 4.08 -6.51
C ILE A 95 -5.65 3.44 -7.10
N ASN A 96 -4.49 4.08 -6.92
CA ASN A 96 -3.22 3.55 -7.41
C ASN A 96 -2.87 2.20 -6.75
N GLN A 97 -3.06 2.07 -5.43
CA GLN A 97 -2.86 0.81 -4.73
C GLN A 97 -3.82 -0.28 -5.24
N TRP A 98 -5.10 0.03 -5.44
CA TRP A 98 -6.09 -0.99 -5.85
C TRP A 98 -5.99 -1.39 -7.33
N THR A 99 -5.42 -0.54 -8.18
CA THR A 99 -5.28 -0.82 -9.62
C THR A 99 -3.89 -1.35 -9.97
N VAL A 100 -2.84 -0.59 -9.64
CA VAL A 100 -1.47 -0.92 -10.03
C VAL A 100 -0.94 -2.11 -9.24
N LEU A 101 -1.18 -2.18 -7.93
CA LEU A 101 -0.69 -3.30 -7.12
C LEU A 101 -1.32 -4.62 -7.59
N VAL A 102 -2.64 -4.62 -7.79
CA VAL A 102 -3.38 -5.80 -8.27
C VAL A 102 -2.92 -6.20 -9.67
N ALA A 103 -2.70 -5.25 -10.58
CA ALA A 103 -2.20 -5.51 -11.93
C ALA A 103 -0.74 -6.02 -11.94
N MET A 104 0.08 -5.62 -10.97
CA MET A 104 1.48 -6.05 -10.85
C MET A 104 1.61 -7.50 -10.37
N LEU A 105 0.64 -8.03 -9.60
CA LEU A 105 0.68 -9.41 -9.10
C LEU A 105 0.89 -10.46 -10.21
N PRO A 106 0.06 -10.53 -11.29
CA PRO A 106 0.27 -11.50 -12.36
C PRO A 106 1.55 -11.24 -13.17
N ILE A 107 1.95 -9.98 -13.33
CA ILE A 107 3.17 -9.62 -14.06
C ILE A 107 4.41 -10.16 -13.33
N VAL A 108 4.51 -9.88 -12.02
CA VAL A 108 5.63 -10.34 -11.19
C VAL A 108 5.62 -11.86 -11.05
N PHE A 109 4.43 -12.46 -10.88
CA PHE A 109 4.28 -13.91 -10.81
C PHE A 109 4.74 -14.60 -12.10
N GLY A 110 4.32 -14.10 -13.26
CA GLY A 110 4.76 -14.63 -14.56
C GLY A 110 6.26 -14.43 -14.79
N ALA A 111 6.78 -13.24 -14.47
CA ALA A 111 8.22 -12.96 -14.55
C ALA A 111 9.04 -13.88 -13.64
N SER A 112 8.53 -14.22 -12.44
CA SER A 112 9.20 -15.12 -11.51
C SER A 112 9.22 -16.58 -11.97
N ARG A 113 8.27 -17.00 -12.82
CA ARG A 113 8.22 -18.37 -13.37
C ARG A 113 8.77 -18.51 -14.78
N GLY A 114 9.05 -17.39 -15.47
CA GLY A 114 9.46 -17.39 -16.88
C GLY A 114 8.34 -17.76 -17.85
N GLU A 115 7.10 -17.89 -17.38
CA GLU A 115 5.93 -18.31 -18.16
C GLU A 115 4.72 -17.45 -17.80
N LEU A 116 3.86 -17.17 -18.78
CA LEU A 116 2.57 -16.51 -18.54
C LEU A 116 1.57 -17.52 -17.95
N ALA A 117 1.74 -17.82 -16.66
CA ALA A 117 0.82 -18.68 -15.92
C ALA A 117 -0.28 -17.82 -15.24
N PRO A 118 -1.57 -18.16 -15.42
CA PRO A 118 -2.65 -17.57 -14.63
C PRO A 118 -2.39 -17.81 -13.15
N ILE A 119 -2.67 -16.82 -12.29
CA ILE A 119 -2.65 -17.03 -10.84
C ILE A 119 -3.80 -17.97 -10.50
N GLU A 120 -3.50 -19.20 -10.09
CA GLU A 120 -4.50 -20.12 -9.55
C GLU A 120 -5.07 -19.55 -8.24
N LEU A 121 -6.33 -19.13 -8.29
CA LEU A 121 -7.08 -18.72 -7.12
C LEU A 121 -7.60 -19.97 -6.40
N ASP A 122 -6.89 -20.38 -5.36
CA ASP A 122 -7.30 -21.48 -4.47
C ASP A 122 -8.71 -21.26 -3.91
N GLY A 123 -9.43 -22.34 -3.57
CA GLY A 123 -10.82 -22.27 -3.08
C GLY A 123 -11.02 -21.40 -1.83
N TYR A 124 -9.98 -21.22 -1.02
CA TYR A 124 -9.97 -20.29 0.12
C TYR A 124 -9.89 -18.81 -0.31
N LYS A 125 -9.08 -18.49 -1.33
CA LYS A 125 -8.99 -17.12 -1.90
C LYS A 125 -10.28 -16.73 -2.63
N LYS A 126 -10.93 -17.68 -3.31
CA LYS A 126 -12.25 -17.47 -3.95
C LYS A 126 -13.37 -17.21 -2.94
N ARG A 127 -13.39 -17.94 -1.81
CA ARG A 127 -14.37 -17.72 -0.73
C ARG A 127 -14.26 -16.34 -0.08
N ASN A 128 -13.06 -15.87 0.23
CA ASN A 128 -12.88 -14.54 0.82
C ASN A 128 -13.36 -13.40 -0.10
N ILE A 129 -13.20 -13.54 -1.42
CA ILE A 129 -13.70 -12.55 -2.39
C ILE A 129 -15.23 -12.62 -2.50
N ALA A 130 -15.80 -13.84 -2.50
CA ALA A 130 -17.25 -14.04 -2.58
C ALA A 130 -17.98 -13.56 -1.31
N ASP A 131 -17.42 -13.81 -0.13
CA ASP A 131 -17.98 -13.36 1.14
C ASP A 131 -17.99 -11.83 1.23
N PHE A 132 -16.93 -11.16 0.76
CA PHE A 132 -16.89 -9.69 0.68
C PHE A 132 -17.97 -9.14 -0.25
N GLY A 133 -18.18 -9.75 -1.42
CA GLY A 133 -19.25 -9.36 -2.35
C GLY A 133 -20.65 -9.55 -1.76
N THR A 134 -20.84 -10.60 -0.95
CA THR A 134 -22.11 -10.91 -0.30
C THR A 134 -22.41 -9.95 0.86
N ILE A 135 -21.39 -9.55 1.63
CA ILE A 135 -21.50 -8.55 2.69
C ILE A 135 -21.87 -7.18 2.11
N LEU A 136 -21.24 -6.76 1.01
CA LEU A 136 -21.57 -5.50 0.34
C LEU A 136 -22.98 -5.50 -0.26
N ALA A 137 -23.41 -6.63 -0.83
CA ALA A 137 -24.78 -6.77 -1.34
C ALA A 137 -25.82 -6.69 -0.21
N ARG A 138 -25.53 -7.31 0.94
CA ARG A 138 -26.39 -7.28 2.13
C ARG A 138 -26.51 -5.88 2.74
N ASP A 139 -25.41 -5.13 2.80
CA ASP A 139 -25.41 -3.75 3.30
C ASP A 139 -26.10 -2.77 2.35
N ALA A 140 -26.00 -3.01 1.04
CA ALA A 140 -26.70 -2.22 0.03
C ALA A 140 -28.22 -2.45 0.07
N ASP A 141 -28.67 -3.66 0.42
CA ASP A 141 -30.08 -3.99 0.58
C ASP A 141 -30.65 -3.41 1.89
N ALA A 142 -29.93 -3.58 3.00
CA ALA A 142 -30.30 -3.00 4.30
C ALA A 142 -30.39 -1.46 4.27
N ARG A 143 -29.61 -0.78 3.41
CA ARG A 143 -29.72 0.67 3.19
C ARG A 143 -30.97 1.08 2.42
N LYS A 144 -31.49 0.25 1.51
CA LYS A 144 -32.71 0.57 0.76
C LYS A 144 -33.94 0.51 1.66
N ASP A 145 -33.91 -0.37 2.67
CA ASP A 145 -34.99 -0.54 3.65
C ASP A 145 -35.00 0.56 4.72
N ALA A 146 -33.87 1.26 4.90
CA ALA A 146 -33.70 2.32 5.90
C ALA A 146 -33.96 3.75 5.38
N ILE A 147 -34.23 3.93 4.08
CA ILE A 147 -34.61 5.22 3.50
C ILE A 147 -36.13 5.24 3.36
N PRO A 148 -36.89 5.90 4.27
CA PRO A 148 -38.29 6.19 4.00
C PRO A 148 -38.33 7.07 2.76
N LEU A 149 -39.08 6.62 1.74
CA LEU A 149 -39.39 7.41 0.56
C LEU A 149 -40.15 8.67 1.02
N VAL A 150 -39.41 9.78 1.15
CA VAL A 150 -39.94 11.14 1.27
C VAL A 150 -39.77 11.82 -0.07
#